data_AF-A0A926FCL3-F1
#
_entry.id   AF-A0A926FCL3-F1
#
_cell.length_a   1.000
_cell.length_b   1.000
_cell.length_c   1.000
_cell.angle_alpha   90.00
_cell.angle_beta   90.00
_cell.angle_gamma   90.00
#
_symmetry.space_group_name_H-M   'P 1'
#
loop_
_entity.id
_entity.type
_entity.pdbx_description
1 polymer ?
#
loop_
_entity_poly.entity_id
_entity_poly.type
_entity_poly.pdbx_seq_one_letter_code
_entity_poly.pdbx_strand_id
1 'polypeptide(L)'
;MKKLSLLLAALLILSSTVVSAEWETFKSADGMYEYTKDGVITAYYGDEFAFFPAEIDGTIINEIGVMACFDLGLEAISVAEGIELINTNAFEGCNTESAYIPSSVKNIGERAFANCANLNEVTLNSEEITFDFDVFAGTGFIQFYIPCTADEHVMYEKISDAKGDGNFSFSLMHTALVESMTEKDIFGENMIYCEDCGFKGSKYLEDTSLPFADISPDAWYYSYVQTAYSFGIINGKNKREFDPNAGLTCAEAAKIAAVIHNKSQYEREEVEFQMTGENWYDVYVDYCYDNAILEDYIIFDWEENATRAQMAYLFSRCDTNPYYINDVPITDIPDVYDTTPFAYEILDLYNKGIAVGSDEYMAFYPDSHVKRSEAAALISRILCYDMRIELPKG
;
A
#
# COMPACT_ATOMS: atom_id res chain seq x y z
N MET A 1 -7.17 -45.47 -19.45
CA MET A 1 -8.12 -46.29 -18.67
C MET A 1 -7.35 -47.24 -17.77
N LYS A 2 -7.66 -47.24 -16.46
CA LYS A 2 -7.02 -47.93 -15.32
C LYS A 2 -5.72 -47.25 -14.87
N LYS A 3 -5.62 -46.63 -13.70
CA LYS A 3 -6.13 -47.05 -12.38
C LYS A 3 -6.77 -45.89 -11.63
N LEU A 4 -8.08 -45.98 -11.47
CA LEU A 4 -8.89 -45.23 -10.52
C LEU A 4 -9.64 -46.31 -9.71
N SER A 5 -9.05 -46.78 -8.62
CA SER A 5 -9.71 -47.63 -7.60
C SER A 5 -8.68 -48.03 -6.54
N LEU A 6 -8.59 -47.28 -5.45
CA LEU A 6 -8.17 -47.78 -4.13
C LEU A 6 -8.51 -46.68 -3.10
N LEU A 7 -9.80 -46.46 -2.99
CA LEU A 7 -10.48 -45.80 -1.89
C LEU A 7 -11.44 -46.85 -1.32
N LEU A 8 -11.46 -46.97 0.01
CA LEU A 8 -12.32 -47.76 0.90
C LEU A 8 -11.69 -48.97 1.62
N ALA A 9 -11.27 -48.68 2.86
CA ALA A 9 -11.78 -49.24 4.12
C ALA A 9 -11.41 -50.67 4.57
N ALA A 10 -11.00 -50.71 5.85
CA ALA A 10 -11.06 -51.81 6.85
C ALA A 10 -9.80 -52.71 6.98
N LEU A 11 -9.20 -52.99 8.16
CA LEU A 11 -9.56 -52.71 9.57
C LEU A 11 -8.46 -53.27 10.55
N LEU A 12 -8.20 -52.56 11.68
CA LEU A 12 -7.99 -53.05 13.09
C LEU A 12 -6.71 -53.88 13.48
N ILE A 13 -5.97 -53.72 14.60
CA ILE A 13 -6.14 -53.17 15.97
C ILE A 13 -4.75 -52.81 16.56
N LEU A 14 -4.61 -51.66 17.24
CA LEU A 14 -4.12 -51.56 18.63
C LEU A 14 -4.35 -50.13 19.17
N SER A 15 -4.70 -50.10 20.45
CA SER A 15 -5.35 -49.00 21.17
C SER A 15 -4.46 -47.80 21.45
N SER A 16 -4.88 -46.65 20.96
CA SER A 16 -4.94 -45.40 21.69
C SER A 16 -6.09 -44.62 21.08
N THR A 17 -6.97 -44.02 21.88
CA THR A 17 -7.93 -43.05 21.38
C THR A 17 -7.16 -41.85 20.88
N VAL A 18 -6.67 -41.92 19.65
CA VAL A 18 -6.30 -40.75 18.88
C VAL A 18 -7.65 -40.22 18.41
N VAL A 19 -8.12 -39.16 19.05
CA VAL A 19 -9.08 -38.27 18.39
C VAL A 19 -8.30 -37.74 17.19
N SER A 20 -8.43 -38.37 16.02
CA SER A 20 -7.96 -37.74 14.79
C SER A 20 -8.84 -36.51 14.63
N ALA A 21 -8.25 -35.33 14.60
CA ALA A 21 -8.98 -34.12 14.26
C ALA A 21 -9.73 -34.39 12.95
N GLU A 22 -11.07 -34.28 13.00
CA GLU A 22 -11.87 -34.32 11.79
C GLU A 22 -11.55 -33.06 10.99
N TRP A 23 -11.02 -33.23 9.78
CA TRP A 23 -10.79 -32.14 8.84
C TRP A 23 -11.89 -32.13 7.78
N GLU A 24 -12.20 -30.93 7.30
CA GLU A 24 -13.11 -30.62 6.21
C GLU A 24 -12.32 -30.08 5.03
N THR A 25 -12.93 -30.06 3.84
CA THR A 25 -12.29 -29.53 2.63
C THR A 25 -13.11 -28.40 2.03
N PHE A 26 -12.44 -27.33 1.64
CA PHE A 26 -13.04 -26.21 0.92
C PHE A 26 -12.28 -25.95 -0.38
N LYS A 27 -13.02 -25.76 -1.48
CA LYS A 27 -12.42 -25.41 -2.78
C LYS A 27 -12.78 -23.97 -3.14
N SER A 28 -11.75 -23.13 -3.23
CA SER A 28 -11.84 -21.73 -3.66
C SER A 28 -11.44 -21.57 -5.13
N ALA A 29 -11.32 -20.32 -5.58
CA ALA A 29 -10.69 -19.98 -6.85
C ALA A 29 -9.17 -20.23 -6.83
N ASP A 30 -8.53 -20.01 -5.68
CA ASP A 30 -7.06 -19.99 -5.52
C ASP A 30 -6.49 -21.37 -5.19
N GLY A 31 -7.32 -22.29 -4.69
CA GLY A 31 -6.87 -23.63 -4.32
C GLY A 31 -7.86 -24.38 -3.44
N MET A 32 -7.41 -25.53 -2.93
CA MET A 32 -8.18 -26.37 -2.03
C MET A 32 -7.55 -26.38 -0.64
N TYR A 33 -8.36 -26.16 0.39
CA TYR A 33 -7.95 -26.16 1.79
C TYR A 33 -8.47 -27.42 2.47
N GLU A 34 -7.64 -28.03 3.31
CA GLU A 34 -8.07 -28.89 4.40
C GLU A 34 -8.01 -28.08 5.69
N TYR A 35 -9.08 -28.10 6.49
CA TYR A 35 -9.16 -27.33 7.73
C TYR A 35 -9.93 -28.07 8.82
N THR A 36 -9.66 -27.76 10.08
CA THR A 36 -10.40 -28.31 11.23
C THR A 36 -11.51 -27.37 11.68
N LYS A 37 -12.52 -27.91 12.38
CA LYS A 37 -13.57 -27.11 13.03
C LYS A 37 -13.07 -26.18 14.13
N ASP A 38 -11.86 -26.42 14.61
CA ASP A 38 -11.21 -25.59 15.64
C ASP A 38 -10.46 -24.39 15.02
N GLY A 39 -10.46 -24.26 13.68
CA GLY A 39 -9.96 -23.07 12.99
C GLY A 39 -8.54 -23.20 12.45
N VAL A 40 -8.05 -24.42 12.21
CA VAL A 40 -6.69 -24.67 11.71
C VAL A 40 -6.74 -25.10 10.25
N ILE A 41 -6.05 -24.40 9.35
CA ILE A 41 -5.78 -24.89 7.98
C ILE A 41 -4.66 -25.94 8.07
N THR A 42 -4.97 -27.21 7.84
CA THR A 42 -4.02 -28.32 7.96
C THR A 42 -3.28 -28.64 6.68
N ALA A 43 -3.86 -28.31 5.53
CA ALA A 43 -3.19 -28.41 4.24
C ALA A 43 -3.80 -27.42 3.24
N TYR A 44 -2.97 -26.99 2.29
CA TYR A 44 -3.40 -26.24 1.12
C TYR A 44 -2.84 -26.91 -0.13
N TYR A 45 -3.63 -26.90 -1.19
CA TYR A 45 -3.26 -27.44 -2.49
C TYR A 45 -3.57 -26.40 -3.57
N GLY A 46 -2.53 -25.78 -4.12
CA GLY A 46 -2.57 -24.78 -5.19
C GLY A 46 -1.16 -24.54 -5.73
N ASP A 47 -1.07 -23.83 -6.85
CA ASP A 47 0.13 -23.84 -7.71
C ASP A 47 0.73 -22.45 -8.00
N GLU A 48 0.13 -21.33 -7.53
CA GLU A 48 0.56 -19.98 -7.92
C GLU A 48 0.37 -18.95 -6.80
N PHE A 49 -0.86 -18.68 -6.36
CA PHE A 49 -1.17 -17.72 -5.29
C PHE A 49 -1.89 -18.38 -4.12
N ALA A 50 -1.41 -18.18 -2.90
CA ALA A 50 -2.05 -18.71 -1.70
C ALA A 50 -2.58 -17.59 -0.81
N PHE A 51 -3.91 -17.50 -0.70
CA PHE A 51 -4.61 -16.63 0.24
C PHE A 51 -5.12 -17.45 1.42
N PHE A 52 -4.74 -17.12 2.64
CA PHE A 52 -5.20 -17.80 3.86
C PHE A 52 -6.30 -16.96 4.52
N PRO A 53 -7.58 -17.29 4.30
CA PRO A 53 -8.69 -16.51 4.85
C PRO A 53 -8.89 -16.79 6.35
N ALA A 54 -9.36 -15.78 7.09
CA ALA A 54 -9.76 -15.93 8.50
C ALA A 54 -11.16 -16.54 8.69
N GLU A 55 -11.84 -16.91 7.60
CA GLU A 55 -13.11 -17.66 7.62
C GLU A 55 -13.22 -18.59 6.41
N ILE A 56 -13.61 -19.84 6.64
CA ILE A 56 -13.92 -20.84 5.60
C ILE A 56 -15.27 -21.47 5.91
N ASP A 57 -16.25 -21.33 5.00
CA ASP A 57 -17.61 -21.89 5.13
C ASP A 57 -18.27 -21.64 6.51
N GLY A 58 -18.08 -20.43 7.06
CA GLY A 58 -18.61 -20.03 8.38
C GLY A 58 -17.79 -20.50 9.58
N THR A 59 -16.66 -21.18 9.36
CA THR A 59 -15.69 -21.55 10.39
C THR A 59 -14.62 -20.47 10.46
N ILE A 60 -14.45 -19.86 11.64
CA ILE A 60 -13.36 -18.91 11.88
C ILE A 60 -12.02 -19.65 11.87
N ILE A 61 -11.09 -19.17 11.08
CA ILE A 61 -9.73 -19.69 10.95
C ILE A 61 -8.79 -18.75 11.70
N ASN A 62 -8.00 -19.33 12.61
CA ASN A 62 -7.05 -18.61 13.46
C ASN A 62 -5.61 -19.14 13.32
N GLU A 63 -5.41 -20.28 12.67
CA GLU A 63 -4.09 -20.90 12.55
C GLU A 63 -3.82 -21.46 11.15
N ILE A 64 -2.59 -21.28 10.68
CA ILE A 64 -2.02 -22.05 9.57
C ILE A 64 -1.21 -23.17 10.19
N GLY A 65 -1.59 -24.41 9.90
CA GLY A 65 -1.10 -25.62 10.54
C GLY A 65 0.31 -26.02 10.13
N VAL A 66 0.86 -26.96 10.89
CA VAL A 66 2.19 -27.53 10.66
C VAL A 66 2.27 -28.12 9.26
N MET A 67 3.27 -27.71 8.48
CA MET A 67 3.51 -28.18 7.11
C MET A 67 2.34 -27.98 6.13
N ALA A 68 1.42 -27.03 6.40
CA ALA A 68 0.21 -26.87 5.58
C ALA A 68 0.50 -26.67 4.08
N CYS A 69 1.63 -26.07 3.73
CA CYS A 69 2.05 -25.75 2.37
C CYS A 69 3.46 -26.25 2.05
N PHE A 70 3.96 -27.27 2.76
CA PHE A 70 5.34 -27.72 2.62
C PHE A 70 5.71 -28.07 1.17
N ASP A 71 6.81 -27.48 0.66
CA ASP A 71 7.41 -27.73 -0.66
C ASP A 71 6.45 -27.46 -1.86
N LEU A 72 5.62 -26.42 -1.74
CA LEU A 72 4.71 -25.98 -2.82
C LEU A 72 5.29 -24.87 -3.70
N GLY A 73 4.89 -24.86 -4.98
CA GLY A 73 5.35 -23.88 -5.97
C GLY A 73 4.67 -22.51 -5.89
N LEU A 74 4.37 -21.99 -4.69
CA LEU A 74 3.63 -20.75 -4.50
C LEU A 74 4.50 -19.53 -4.81
N GLU A 75 4.03 -18.59 -5.61
CA GLU A 75 4.71 -17.32 -5.94
C GLU A 75 4.49 -16.25 -4.86
N ALA A 76 3.28 -16.15 -4.31
CA ALA A 76 2.97 -15.19 -3.26
C ALA A 76 2.05 -15.79 -2.19
N ILE A 77 2.29 -15.39 -0.94
CA ILE A 77 1.52 -15.79 0.24
C ILE A 77 0.85 -14.55 0.83
N SER A 78 -0.47 -14.62 1.04
CA SER A 78 -1.23 -13.57 1.70
C SER A 78 -2.05 -14.15 2.84
N VAL A 79 -1.83 -13.65 4.06
CA VAL A 79 -2.54 -14.07 5.26
C VAL A 79 -3.57 -13.00 5.65
N ALA A 80 -4.81 -13.40 5.92
CA ALA A 80 -5.89 -12.48 6.28
C ALA A 80 -5.85 -12.09 7.77
N GLU A 81 -6.30 -10.87 8.07
CA GLU A 81 -6.55 -10.41 9.44
C GLU A 81 -7.51 -11.36 10.18
N GLY A 82 -7.13 -11.75 11.40
CA GLY A 82 -7.83 -12.73 12.23
C GLY A 82 -7.05 -14.05 12.43
N ILE A 83 -6.05 -14.33 11.59
CA ILE A 83 -5.12 -15.45 11.80
C ILE A 83 -4.06 -15.02 12.83
N GLU A 84 -3.86 -15.83 13.88
CA GLU A 84 -2.99 -15.52 15.00
C GLU A 84 -1.65 -16.27 14.98
N LEU A 85 -1.58 -17.42 14.33
CA LEU A 85 -0.39 -18.29 14.36
C LEU A 85 -0.11 -18.92 12.99
N ILE A 86 1.17 -18.84 12.60
CA ILE A 86 1.73 -19.61 11.49
C ILE A 86 2.63 -20.68 12.11
N ASN A 87 2.24 -21.95 12.00
CA ASN A 87 2.92 -23.04 12.69
C ASN A 87 4.27 -23.44 12.04
N THR A 88 4.99 -24.30 12.76
CA THR A 88 6.25 -24.91 12.34
C THR A 88 6.19 -25.47 10.92
N ASN A 89 7.18 -25.12 10.11
CA ASN A 89 7.34 -25.55 8.70
C ASN A 89 6.14 -25.24 7.79
N ALA A 90 5.21 -24.36 8.15
CA ALA A 90 3.97 -24.14 7.41
C ALA A 90 4.19 -23.89 5.91
N PHE A 91 5.24 -23.15 5.54
CA PHE A 91 5.61 -22.80 4.16
C PHE A 91 7.05 -23.22 3.81
N GLU A 92 7.64 -24.15 4.56
CA GLU A 92 9.04 -24.53 4.29
C GLU A 92 9.18 -25.07 2.85
N GLY A 93 10.19 -24.57 2.14
CA GLY A 93 10.53 -24.99 0.78
C GLY A 93 9.63 -24.39 -0.31
N CYS A 94 8.71 -23.49 0.02
CA CYS A 94 7.89 -22.83 -1.00
C CYS A 94 8.72 -21.95 -1.94
N ASN A 95 8.31 -21.85 -3.21
CA ASN A 95 8.99 -21.01 -4.21
C ASN A 95 8.60 -19.50 -4.14
N THR A 96 8.18 -19.04 -2.97
CA THR A 96 7.53 -17.75 -2.76
C THR A 96 8.49 -16.59 -2.94
N GLU A 97 8.05 -15.53 -3.62
CA GLU A 97 8.75 -14.26 -3.81
C GLU A 97 8.37 -13.23 -2.75
N SER A 98 7.07 -13.17 -2.39
CA SER A 98 6.54 -12.24 -1.39
C SER A 98 5.57 -12.87 -0.39
N ALA A 99 5.62 -12.39 0.85
CA ALA A 99 4.70 -12.81 1.92
C ALA A 99 4.09 -11.61 2.66
N TYR A 100 2.76 -11.57 2.77
CA TYR A 100 2.03 -10.58 3.56
C TYR A 100 1.53 -11.18 4.88
N ILE A 101 2.01 -10.61 6.01
CA ILE A 101 1.70 -11.04 7.36
C ILE A 101 0.95 -9.91 8.11
N PRO A 102 -0.34 -10.10 8.43
CA PRO A 102 -1.18 -9.08 9.06
C PRO A 102 -0.86 -8.89 10.55
N SER A 103 -1.45 -7.86 11.15
CA SER A 103 -1.17 -7.46 12.54
C SER A 103 -1.70 -8.47 13.57
N SER A 104 -2.71 -9.27 13.20
CA SER A 104 -3.26 -10.33 14.05
C SER A 104 -2.28 -11.48 14.31
N VAL A 105 -1.27 -11.71 13.46
CA VAL A 105 -0.31 -12.81 13.63
C VAL A 105 0.65 -12.49 14.77
N LYS A 106 0.56 -13.27 15.84
CA LYS A 106 1.35 -13.09 17.07
C LYS A 106 2.63 -13.91 17.06
N ASN A 107 2.62 -15.07 16.40
CA ASN A 107 3.75 -15.99 16.39
C ASN A 107 3.92 -16.67 15.03
N ILE A 108 5.18 -16.77 14.62
CA ILE A 108 5.62 -17.55 13.46
C ILE A 108 6.58 -18.63 13.95
N GLY A 109 6.15 -19.88 13.80
CA GLY A 109 6.80 -21.06 14.34
C GLY A 109 8.08 -21.45 13.60
N GLU A 110 8.83 -22.34 14.24
CA GLU A 110 10.15 -22.78 13.77
C GLU A 110 10.14 -23.13 12.28
N ARG A 111 11.10 -22.56 11.53
CA ARG A 111 11.30 -22.84 10.10
C ARG A 111 10.09 -22.60 9.20
N ALA A 112 9.11 -21.79 9.61
CA ALA A 112 7.88 -21.60 8.85
C ALA A 112 8.11 -21.16 7.39
N PHE A 113 9.13 -20.36 7.10
CA PHE A 113 9.52 -19.91 5.75
C PHE A 113 10.94 -20.37 5.39
N ALA A 114 11.45 -21.44 6.01
CA ALA A 114 12.79 -21.92 5.75
C ALA A 114 12.88 -22.42 4.30
N ASN A 115 14.05 -22.26 3.68
CA ASN A 115 14.35 -22.69 2.32
C ASN A 115 13.42 -22.10 1.23
N CYS A 116 12.68 -21.03 1.51
CA CYS A 116 11.97 -20.27 0.48
C CYS A 116 12.96 -19.40 -0.31
N ALA A 117 13.66 -20.02 -1.28
CA ALA A 117 14.86 -19.44 -1.89
C ALA A 117 14.63 -18.11 -2.65
N ASN A 118 13.42 -17.88 -3.14
CA ASN A 118 13.08 -16.65 -3.87
C ASN A 118 12.45 -15.58 -3.00
N LEU A 119 12.20 -15.86 -1.72
CA LEU A 119 11.52 -14.93 -0.82
C LEU A 119 12.41 -13.72 -0.63
N ASN A 120 11.96 -12.59 -1.16
CA ASN A 120 12.73 -11.35 -1.21
C ASN A 120 11.95 -10.16 -0.66
N GLU A 121 10.63 -10.27 -0.49
CA GLU A 121 9.79 -9.26 0.13
C GLU A 121 8.91 -9.86 1.23
N VAL A 122 8.93 -9.27 2.41
CA VAL A 122 8.04 -9.69 3.51
C VAL A 122 7.42 -8.45 4.15
N THR A 123 6.09 -8.36 4.10
CA THR A 123 5.33 -7.35 4.84
C THR A 123 4.94 -7.89 6.20
N LEU A 124 5.30 -7.16 7.25
CA LEU A 124 4.94 -7.43 8.64
C LEU A 124 4.13 -6.24 9.15
N ASN A 125 2.87 -6.43 9.53
CA ASN A 125 2.04 -5.33 10.03
C ASN A 125 2.08 -5.16 11.56
N SER A 126 3.01 -5.80 12.27
CA SER A 126 3.12 -5.68 13.72
C SER A 126 4.56 -5.79 14.23
N GLU A 127 4.93 -4.90 15.15
CA GLU A 127 6.17 -5.02 15.93
C GLU A 127 6.06 -6.13 16.99
N GLU A 128 4.84 -6.42 17.48
CA GLU A 128 4.59 -7.40 18.55
C GLU A 128 4.75 -8.86 18.10
N ILE A 129 4.95 -9.08 16.80
CA ILE A 129 5.18 -10.42 16.26
C ILE A 129 6.41 -11.06 16.92
N THR A 130 6.28 -12.36 17.17
CA THR A 130 7.36 -13.21 17.68
C THR A 130 7.73 -14.25 16.65
N PHE A 131 9.03 -14.51 16.53
CA PHE A 131 9.58 -15.52 15.63
C PHE A 131 10.26 -16.60 16.45
N ASP A 132 10.01 -17.85 16.09
CA ASP A 132 10.79 -18.98 16.58
C ASP A 132 12.12 -19.10 15.81
N PHE A 133 12.85 -20.19 16.04
CA PHE A 133 14.15 -20.43 15.43
C PHE A 133 14.06 -20.67 13.90
N ASP A 134 15.04 -20.16 13.17
CA ASP A 134 15.27 -20.46 11.75
C ASP A 134 14.07 -20.22 10.82
N VAL A 135 13.13 -19.35 11.19
CA VAL A 135 11.93 -19.01 10.40
C VAL A 135 12.29 -18.70 8.94
N PHE A 136 13.34 -17.92 8.71
CA PHE A 136 13.78 -17.54 7.35
C PHE A 136 15.13 -18.18 6.96
N ALA A 137 15.54 -19.27 7.61
CA ALA A 137 16.81 -19.91 7.31
C ALA A 137 16.85 -20.42 5.86
N GLY A 138 17.93 -20.15 5.14
CA GLY A 138 18.09 -20.60 3.74
C GLY A 138 17.35 -19.74 2.70
N THR A 139 16.81 -18.60 3.10
CA THR A 139 16.28 -17.57 2.19
C THR A 139 17.39 -16.64 1.66
N GLY A 140 17.11 -15.90 0.59
CA GLY A 140 18.03 -14.90 0.00
C GLY A 140 18.13 -13.60 0.78
N PHE A 141 18.37 -12.48 0.08
CA PHE A 141 18.19 -11.15 0.68
C PHE A 141 16.70 -10.86 0.83
N ILE A 142 16.26 -10.36 1.98
CA ILE A 142 14.85 -10.00 2.21
C ILE A 142 14.73 -8.50 2.50
N GLN A 143 13.90 -7.82 1.73
CA GLN A 143 13.37 -6.51 2.06
C GLN A 143 12.14 -6.69 2.96
N PHE A 144 12.25 -6.28 4.22
CA PHE A 144 11.12 -6.25 5.13
C PHE A 144 10.41 -4.91 5.03
N TYR A 145 9.08 -4.97 5.00
CA TYR A 145 8.21 -3.81 5.08
C TYR A 145 7.52 -3.86 6.45
N ILE A 146 7.81 -2.88 7.32
CA ILE A 146 7.36 -2.87 8.71
C ILE A 146 6.55 -1.60 9.00
N PRO A 147 5.67 -1.57 10.03
CA PRO A 147 4.92 -0.38 10.35
C PRO A 147 5.88 0.77 10.68
N CYS A 148 5.57 1.99 10.25
CA CYS A 148 6.44 3.15 10.49
C CYS A 148 6.58 3.51 11.98
N THR A 149 5.74 2.92 12.82
CA THR A 149 5.75 2.99 14.28
C THR A 149 6.62 1.95 14.95
N ALA A 150 7.15 0.97 14.19
CA ALA A 150 7.94 -0.10 14.76
C ALA A 150 9.35 0.39 15.10
N ASP A 151 9.87 -0.04 16.25
CA ASP A 151 11.28 0.14 16.58
C ASP A 151 12.15 -0.74 15.66
N GLU A 152 12.82 -0.11 14.69
CA GLU A 152 13.71 -0.78 13.74
C GLU A 152 14.80 -1.60 14.43
N HIS A 153 15.29 -1.18 15.58
CA HIS A 153 16.31 -1.91 16.32
C HIS A 153 15.75 -3.19 16.91
N VAL A 154 14.54 -3.13 17.51
CA VAL A 154 13.83 -4.31 18.02
C VAL A 154 13.51 -5.28 16.88
N MET A 155 13.00 -4.77 15.75
CA MET A 155 12.71 -5.60 14.58
C MET A 155 13.97 -6.22 13.99
N TYR A 156 15.08 -5.48 13.93
CA TYR A 156 16.37 -5.99 13.49
C TYR A 156 16.82 -7.18 14.34
N GLU A 157 16.78 -7.07 15.67
CA GLU A 157 17.18 -8.16 16.58
C GLU A 157 16.31 -9.40 16.37
N LYS A 158 14.98 -9.24 16.36
CA LYS A 158 14.03 -10.34 16.15
C LYS A 158 14.26 -11.07 14.83
N ILE A 159 14.41 -10.32 13.74
CA ILE A 159 14.57 -10.88 12.39
C ILE A 159 15.96 -11.49 12.21
N SER A 160 17.00 -10.86 12.77
CA SER A 160 18.36 -11.42 12.74
C SER A 160 18.40 -12.79 13.41
N ASP A 161 17.73 -12.96 14.55
CA ASP A 161 17.64 -14.24 15.26
C ASP A 161 16.80 -15.26 14.48
N ALA A 162 15.69 -14.84 13.90
CA ALA A 162 14.79 -15.68 13.10
C ALA A 162 15.41 -16.15 11.76
N LYS A 163 16.27 -15.33 11.15
CA LYS A 163 16.94 -15.63 9.89
C LYS A 163 18.26 -16.36 10.08
N GLY A 164 19.00 -16.03 11.14
CA GLY A 164 20.34 -16.54 11.42
C GLY A 164 21.48 -15.81 10.70
N ASP A 165 21.17 -14.74 9.95
CA ASP A 165 22.15 -13.85 9.31
C ASP A 165 21.59 -12.43 9.11
N GLY A 166 22.45 -11.49 8.67
CA GLY A 166 22.11 -10.07 8.46
C GLY A 166 21.78 -9.69 7.00
N ASN A 167 21.41 -10.64 6.15
CA ASN A 167 21.13 -10.39 4.74
C ASN A 167 19.68 -9.89 4.53
N PHE A 168 19.35 -8.74 5.10
CA PHE A 168 18.04 -8.11 4.98
C PHE A 168 18.11 -6.59 5.18
N SER A 169 17.04 -5.89 4.81
CA SER A 169 16.85 -4.45 5.06
C SER A 169 15.40 -4.17 5.46
N PHE A 170 15.17 -2.93 5.90
CA PHE A 170 13.83 -2.42 6.21
C PHE A 170 13.43 -1.30 5.26
N SER A 171 12.13 -1.24 4.99
CA SER A 171 11.41 -0.12 4.42
C SER A 171 10.22 0.11 5.33
N LEU A 172 9.99 1.36 5.70
CA LEU A 172 8.84 1.70 6.52
C LEU A 172 7.58 1.67 5.65
N MET A 173 6.52 1.09 6.17
CA MET A 173 5.17 1.21 5.65
C MET A 173 4.40 2.14 6.54
N HIS A 174 3.66 3.06 5.92
CA HIS A 174 2.76 3.94 6.65
C HIS A 174 1.43 3.28 7.06
N THR A 175 1.39 1.96 7.14
CA THR A 175 0.36 1.17 7.82
C THR A 175 0.71 1.05 9.31
N ALA A 176 0.65 2.18 10.02
CA ALA A 176 1.05 2.26 11.43
C ALA A 176 0.11 1.50 12.38
N LEU A 177 0.68 0.76 13.33
CA LEU A 177 -0.03 0.30 14.52
C LEU A 177 -0.49 1.53 15.33
N VAL A 178 -1.78 1.56 15.57
CA VAL A 178 -2.57 2.60 16.25
C VAL A 178 -2.00 3.10 17.59
N GLU A 179 -1.21 2.29 18.29
CA GLU A 179 -1.01 2.41 19.73
C GLU A 179 0.17 3.30 20.16
N SER A 180 1.17 3.55 19.29
CA SER A 180 2.32 4.44 19.58
C SER A 180 2.12 5.88 19.11
N MET A 181 0.89 6.21 18.78
CA MET A 181 0.57 7.19 17.77
C MET A 181 -0.21 8.30 18.50
N THR A 182 0.34 9.52 18.59
CA THR A 182 -0.25 10.59 19.44
C THR A 182 -1.56 11.10 18.81
N GLU A 183 -2.70 10.81 19.47
CA GLU A 183 -3.98 11.38 19.08
C GLU A 183 -3.92 12.90 19.25
N LYS A 184 -3.91 13.61 18.12
CA LYS A 184 -4.15 15.05 18.10
C LYS A 184 -5.48 15.27 17.41
N ASP A 185 -6.43 15.82 18.17
CA ASP A 185 -7.72 16.24 17.67
C ASP A 185 -7.50 17.32 16.60
N ILE A 186 -7.57 16.92 15.32
CA ILE A 186 -7.59 17.83 14.19
C ILE A 186 -8.91 17.53 13.47
N PHE A 187 -9.81 18.51 13.43
CA PHE A 187 -11.18 18.44 12.88
C PHE A 187 -12.26 17.75 13.74
N GLY A 188 -11.98 17.37 14.99
CA GLY A 188 -12.94 16.58 15.78
C GLY A 188 -13.06 15.13 15.27
N GLU A 189 -12.05 14.66 14.54
CA GLU A 189 -11.83 13.26 14.18
C GLU A 189 -10.35 12.90 14.43
N ASN A 190 -10.13 11.67 14.91
CA ASN A 190 -8.83 11.17 15.37
C ASN A 190 -7.85 10.94 14.19
N MET A 191 -7.12 11.99 13.82
CA MET A 191 -5.94 11.92 12.97
C MET A 191 -4.75 11.44 13.80
N ILE A 192 -3.83 10.69 13.17
CA ILE A 192 -2.63 10.28 13.88
C ILE A 192 -1.34 10.70 13.19
N TYR A 193 -0.37 11.00 14.04
CA TYR A 193 0.94 11.51 13.71
C TYR A 193 1.98 10.48 14.17
N CYS A 194 2.91 10.11 13.28
CA CYS A 194 4.10 9.37 13.68
C CYS A 194 5.21 10.39 13.96
N GLU A 195 5.55 10.56 15.24
CA GLU A 195 6.64 11.47 15.66
C GLU A 195 8.01 11.01 15.15
N ASP A 196 8.16 9.71 14.88
CA ASP A 196 9.44 9.09 14.50
C ASP A 196 9.77 9.25 13.01
N CYS A 197 8.80 9.05 12.11
CA CYS A 197 9.02 9.17 10.66
C CYS A 197 8.44 10.46 10.04
N GLY A 198 7.72 11.28 10.81
CA GLY A 198 7.08 12.51 10.31
C GLY A 198 5.84 12.29 9.45
N PHE A 199 5.32 11.05 9.42
CA PHE A 199 4.12 10.71 8.68
C PHE A 199 2.89 11.42 9.24
N LYS A 200 2.12 11.97 8.30
CA LYS A 200 0.78 12.48 8.52
C LYS A 200 -0.12 11.47 7.85
N GLY A 201 -1.12 10.92 8.52
CA GLY A 201 -2.10 10.08 7.86
C GLY A 201 -3.24 9.67 8.77
N SER A 202 -4.40 9.40 8.16
CA SER A 202 -5.52 8.81 8.89
C SER A 202 -5.19 7.38 9.30
N LYS A 203 -5.54 7.00 10.53
CA LYS A 203 -5.53 5.64 11.11
C LYS A 203 -6.22 4.54 10.27
N TYR A 204 -6.83 4.87 9.14
CA TYR A 204 -7.75 3.98 8.44
C TYR A 204 -7.45 3.91 6.95
N LEU A 205 -6.54 3.02 6.54
CA LEU A 205 -6.63 2.43 5.19
C LEU A 205 -7.20 1.01 5.22
N GLU A 206 -7.24 0.36 6.37
CA GLU A 206 -7.88 -0.96 6.52
C GLU A 206 -9.41 -0.89 6.72
N ASP A 207 -9.99 0.26 7.12
CA ASP A 207 -11.43 0.36 7.42
C ASP A 207 -12.18 1.50 6.69
N THR A 208 -11.51 2.28 5.84
CA THR A 208 -12.20 3.34 5.07
C THR A 208 -12.71 2.79 3.76
N SER A 209 -13.82 2.03 3.79
CA SER A 209 -14.59 1.87 2.56
C SER A 209 -14.92 3.25 2.01
N LEU A 210 -14.57 3.50 0.74
CA LEU A 210 -14.90 4.77 0.11
C LEU A 210 -16.44 4.92 0.08
N PRO A 211 -17.00 6.09 0.43
CA PRO A 211 -18.45 6.30 0.42
C PRO A 211 -19.03 6.40 -1.00
N PHE A 212 -18.16 6.30 -2.02
CA PHE A 212 -18.44 6.56 -3.42
C PHE A 212 -18.86 5.28 -4.14
N ALA A 213 -20.10 5.23 -4.62
CA ALA A 213 -20.67 4.05 -5.27
C ALA A 213 -20.12 3.81 -6.69
N ASP A 214 -19.48 4.81 -7.28
CA ASP A 214 -18.91 4.83 -8.62
C ASP A 214 -17.41 4.48 -8.66
N ILE A 215 -16.86 4.06 -7.52
CA ILE A 215 -15.50 3.57 -7.41
C ILE A 215 -15.52 2.07 -7.11
N SER A 216 -14.91 1.28 -8.00
CA SER A 216 -14.69 -0.15 -7.78
C SER A 216 -13.45 -0.35 -6.89
N PRO A 217 -13.50 -1.25 -5.88
CA PRO A 217 -12.32 -1.69 -5.11
C PRO A 217 -11.16 -2.19 -5.97
N ASP A 218 -11.44 -2.75 -7.14
CA ASP A 218 -10.44 -3.28 -8.08
C ASP A 218 -9.89 -2.20 -9.03
N ALA A 219 -10.37 -0.96 -8.95
CA ALA A 219 -9.88 0.11 -9.79
C ALA A 219 -8.44 0.46 -9.42
N TRP A 220 -7.57 0.67 -10.43
CA TRP A 220 -6.17 1.05 -10.22
C TRP A 220 -6.00 2.31 -9.35
N TYR A 221 -7.02 3.19 -9.34
CA TYR A 221 -7.04 4.42 -8.56
C TYR A 221 -7.71 4.30 -7.19
N TYR A 222 -8.22 3.13 -6.80
CA TYR A 222 -8.98 2.97 -5.55
C TYR A 222 -8.18 3.45 -4.34
N SER A 223 -6.98 2.90 -4.15
CA SER A 223 -6.09 3.23 -3.03
C SER A 223 -5.70 4.71 -3.06
N TYR A 224 -5.37 5.25 -4.24
CA TYR A 224 -5.03 6.67 -4.39
C TYR A 224 -6.19 7.61 -4.03
N VAL A 225 -7.43 7.25 -4.39
CA VAL A 225 -8.61 8.05 -4.00
C VAL A 225 -8.87 7.91 -2.51
N GLN A 226 -8.75 6.71 -1.95
CA GLN A 226 -8.89 6.45 -0.51
C GLN A 226 -7.92 7.31 0.30
N THR A 227 -6.65 7.31 -0.08
CA THR A 227 -5.60 8.14 0.54
C THR A 227 -5.94 9.62 0.41
N ALA A 228 -6.07 10.17 -0.80
CA ALA A 228 -6.31 11.60 -0.98
C ALA A 228 -7.62 12.10 -0.31
N TYR A 229 -8.63 11.24 -0.21
CA TYR A 229 -9.89 11.51 0.50
C TYR A 229 -9.70 11.49 2.02
N SER A 230 -8.95 10.53 2.56
CA SER A 230 -8.73 10.43 4.01
C SER A 230 -7.90 11.58 4.57
N PHE A 231 -7.02 12.17 3.75
CA PHE A 231 -6.33 13.42 4.06
C PHE A 231 -7.21 14.68 3.92
N GLY A 232 -8.44 14.54 3.44
CA GLY A 232 -9.36 15.66 3.21
C GLY A 232 -8.95 16.59 2.06
N ILE A 233 -7.99 16.18 1.22
CA ILE A 233 -7.48 17.01 0.11
C ILE A 233 -8.45 17.00 -1.06
N ILE A 234 -8.95 15.82 -1.43
CA ILE A 234 -9.96 15.67 -2.49
C ILE A 234 -11.26 15.12 -1.90
N ASN A 235 -12.38 15.74 -2.26
CA ASN A 235 -13.71 15.31 -1.84
C ASN A 235 -14.49 14.77 -3.04
N GLY A 236 -15.55 13.99 -2.80
CA GLY A 236 -16.50 13.61 -3.83
C GLY A 236 -17.25 14.82 -4.40
N LYS A 237 -17.78 14.68 -5.62
CA LYS A 237 -18.69 15.68 -6.19
C LYS A 237 -19.98 15.78 -5.36
N ASN A 238 -20.36 14.68 -4.71
CA ASN A 238 -21.36 14.64 -3.67
C ASN A 238 -21.06 13.52 -2.66
N LYS A 239 -21.97 13.27 -1.70
CA LYS A 239 -21.80 12.30 -0.62
C LYS A 239 -21.61 10.85 -1.08
N ARG A 240 -21.98 10.50 -2.32
CA ARG A 240 -21.95 9.11 -2.82
C ARG A 240 -21.29 8.95 -4.19
N GLU A 241 -20.72 10.03 -4.73
CA GLU A 241 -20.15 10.03 -6.08
C GLU A 241 -18.84 10.81 -6.09
N PHE A 242 -17.81 10.18 -6.62
CA PHE A 242 -16.50 10.80 -6.80
C PHE A 242 -16.30 11.37 -8.21
N ASP A 243 -16.87 10.73 -9.22
CA ASP A 243 -16.64 10.88 -10.65
C ASP A 243 -15.14 10.83 -11.01
N PRO A 244 -14.54 9.62 -11.05
CA PRO A 244 -13.09 9.47 -11.26
C PRO A 244 -12.62 9.93 -12.65
N ASN A 245 -13.51 10.05 -13.63
CA ASN A 245 -13.17 10.44 -15.00
C ASN A 245 -13.49 11.90 -15.31
N ALA A 246 -14.21 12.61 -14.43
CA ALA A 246 -14.40 14.05 -14.58
C ALA A 246 -13.08 14.82 -14.56
N GLY A 247 -13.06 15.92 -15.32
CA GLY A 247 -12.00 16.90 -15.31
C GLY A 247 -11.91 17.64 -13.96
N LEU A 248 -10.73 18.17 -13.69
CA LEU A 248 -10.46 19.04 -12.56
C LEU A 248 -10.13 20.44 -13.08
N THR A 249 -10.75 21.49 -12.54
CA THR A 249 -10.50 22.85 -13.03
C THR A 249 -9.17 23.41 -12.53
N CYS A 250 -8.62 24.44 -13.19
CA CYS A 250 -7.40 25.11 -12.71
C CYS A 250 -7.58 25.65 -11.28
N ALA A 251 -8.77 26.15 -10.93
CA ALA A 251 -9.11 26.58 -9.57
C ALA A 251 -9.07 25.42 -8.55
N GLU A 252 -9.65 24.26 -8.91
CA GLU A 252 -9.59 23.06 -8.08
C GLU A 252 -8.13 22.59 -7.88
N ALA A 253 -7.29 22.67 -8.92
CA ALA A 253 -5.88 22.29 -8.86
C ALA A 253 -5.08 23.25 -7.96
N ALA A 254 -5.32 24.56 -8.08
CA ALA A 254 -4.67 25.57 -7.24
C ALA A 254 -5.07 25.40 -5.77
N LYS A 255 -6.35 25.13 -5.48
CA LYS A 255 -6.80 24.76 -4.13
C LYS A 255 -6.03 23.57 -3.58
N ILE A 256 -5.93 22.49 -4.35
CA ILE A 256 -5.22 21.28 -3.92
C ILE A 256 -3.75 21.61 -3.60
N ALA A 257 -3.06 22.31 -4.49
CA ALA A 257 -1.66 22.70 -4.31
C ALA A 257 -1.47 23.60 -3.07
N ALA A 258 -2.32 24.63 -2.91
CA ALA A 258 -2.28 25.52 -1.75
C ALA A 258 -2.50 24.77 -0.44
N VAL A 259 -3.49 23.87 -0.39
CA VAL A 259 -3.81 23.10 0.83
C VAL A 259 -2.69 22.13 1.16
N ILE A 260 -2.15 21.40 0.18
CA ILE A 260 -1.00 20.50 0.40
C ILE A 260 0.19 21.28 0.93
N HIS A 261 0.56 22.38 0.28
CA HIS A 261 1.71 23.19 0.68
C HIS A 261 1.51 23.79 2.08
N ASN A 262 0.34 24.37 2.37
CA ASN A 262 0.03 24.91 3.70
C ASN A 262 0.18 23.86 4.80
N LYS A 263 -0.26 22.64 4.52
CA LYS A 263 -0.18 21.51 5.46
C LYS A 263 1.21 20.90 5.57
N SER A 264 2.09 21.09 4.59
CA SER A 264 3.46 20.54 4.63
C SER A 264 4.44 21.39 5.44
N GLN A 265 4.10 22.64 5.77
CA GLN A 265 4.97 23.57 6.52
C GLN A 265 5.01 23.26 8.02
N TYR A 266 5.95 22.43 8.47
CA TYR A 266 6.06 22.00 9.88
C TYR A 266 6.40 23.12 10.86
N GLU A 267 7.16 24.12 10.43
CA GLU A 267 7.67 25.20 11.30
C GLU A 267 6.73 26.40 11.41
N ARG A 268 5.56 26.36 10.73
CA ARG A 268 4.62 27.47 10.68
C ARG A 268 3.22 27.03 11.10
N GLU A 269 2.49 27.94 11.72
CA GLU A 269 1.05 27.73 11.95
C GLU A 269 0.33 27.64 10.60
N GLU A 270 -0.55 26.65 10.45
CA GLU A 270 -1.39 26.50 9.25
C GLU A 270 -2.23 27.77 9.05
N VAL A 271 -2.22 28.28 7.81
CA VAL A 271 -3.09 29.40 7.45
C VAL A 271 -4.52 28.91 7.32
N GLU A 272 -5.45 29.56 8.02
CA GLU A 272 -6.88 29.33 7.80
C GLU A 272 -7.32 30.10 6.53
N PHE A 273 -7.76 29.35 5.51
CA PHE A 273 -8.21 29.95 4.25
C PHE A 273 -9.57 30.65 4.43
N GLN A 274 -9.56 31.98 4.41
CA GLN A 274 -10.76 32.83 4.44
C GLN A 274 -10.95 33.50 3.09
N MET A 275 -12.19 33.65 2.62
CA MET A 275 -12.46 34.25 1.31
C MET A 275 -11.81 35.64 1.17
N THR A 276 -10.94 35.80 0.18
CA THR A 276 -10.23 37.07 -0.12
C THR A 276 -10.87 37.86 -1.27
N GLY A 277 -11.72 37.23 -2.09
CA GLY A 277 -12.32 37.81 -3.28
C GLY A 277 -13.74 37.32 -3.59
N GLU A 278 -14.19 37.58 -4.82
CA GLU A 278 -15.55 37.24 -5.28
C GLU A 278 -15.68 35.75 -5.60
N ASN A 279 -14.60 35.10 -6.07
CA ASN A 279 -14.60 33.69 -6.37
C ASN A 279 -14.18 32.88 -5.14
N TRP A 280 -14.76 31.67 -5.01
CA TRP A 280 -14.40 30.75 -3.92
C TRP A 280 -12.92 30.36 -3.93
N TYR A 281 -12.27 30.43 -5.10
CA TYR A 281 -10.90 30.00 -5.30
C TYR A 281 -9.85 31.10 -5.10
N ASP A 282 -10.25 32.38 -5.04
CA ASP A 282 -9.32 33.53 -4.99
C ASP A 282 -8.31 33.37 -3.83
N VAL A 283 -8.79 32.93 -2.66
CA VAL A 283 -7.95 32.71 -1.47
C VAL A 283 -6.82 31.69 -1.70
N TYR A 284 -7.06 30.65 -2.49
CA TYR A 284 -6.05 29.62 -2.76
C TYR A 284 -5.08 30.07 -3.84
N VAL A 285 -5.57 30.82 -4.82
CA VAL A 285 -4.74 31.41 -5.88
C VAL A 285 -3.80 32.47 -5.28
N ASP A 286 -4.32 33.36 -4.43
CA ASP A 286 -3.54 34.35 -3.68
C ASP A 286 -2.45 33.65 -2.84
N TYR A 287 -2.82 32.61 -2.10
CA TYR A 287 -1.87 31.81 -1.33
C TYR A 287 -0.75 31.22 -2.22
N CYS A 288 -1.11 30.71 -3.41
CA CYS A 288 -0.14 30.15 -4.33
C CYS A 288 0.85 31.21 -4.84
N TYR A 289 0.41 32.43 -5.13
CA TYR A 289 1.30 33.53 -5.48
C TYR A 289 2.19 33.94 -4.30
N ASP A 290 1.62 34.11 -3.11
CA ASP A 290 2.34 34.52 -1.90
C ASP A 290 3.44 33.53 -1.47
N ASN A 291 3.25 32.25 -1.79
CA ASN A 291 4.20 31.18 -1.47
C ASN A 291 5.02 30.70 -2.67
N ALA A 292 5.01 31.45 -3.79
CA ALA A 292 5.74 31.12 -5.01
C ALA A 292 5.44 29.72 -5.61
N ILE A 293 4.25 29.19 -5.32
CA ILE A 293 3.69 28.02 -6.03
C ILE A 293 3.24 28.47 -7.43
N LEU A 294 2.72 29.69 -7.55
CA LEU A 294 2.45 30.38 -8.81
C LEU A 294 3.40 31.57 -8.96
N GLU A 295 3.96 31.73 -10.16
CA GLU A 295 4.73 32.92 -10.52
C GLU A 295 3.78 33.99 -11.03
N ASP A 296 4.04 35.26 -10.71
CA ASP A 296 3.14 36.41 -10.93
C ASP A 296 2.70 36.64 -12.38
N TYR A 297 3.50 36.19 -13.35
CA TYR A 297 3.18 36.26 -14.78
C TYR A 297 2.42 35.04 -15.31
N ILE A 298 2.25 33.98 -14.52
CA ILE A 298 1.45 32.80 -14.87
C ILE A 298 0.00 33.08 -14.47
N ILE A 299 -0.88 33.08 -15.48
CA ILE A 299 -2.32 33.30 -15.30
C ILE A 299 -3.05 32.18 -16.06
N PHE A 300 -3.85 31.41 -15.34
CA PHE A 300 -4.69 30.36 -15.92
C PHE A 300 -6.14 30.84 -16.09
N ASP A 301 -6.86 30.15 -16.96
CA ASP A 301 -8.32 30.20 -16.94
C ASP A 301 -8.82 29.30 -15.81
N TRP A 302 -9.21 29.92 -14.70
CA TRP A 302 -9.46 29.22 -13.43
C TRP A 302 -10.67 28.27 -13.46
N GLU A 303 -11.64 28.52 -14.35
CA GLU A 303 -12.86 27.70 -14.45
C GLU A 303 -12.76 26.59 -15.50
N GLU A 304 -11.77 26.66 -16.41
CA GLU A 304 -11.52 25.63 -17.40
C GLU A 304 -10.86 24.38 -16.78
N ASN A 305 -11.08 23.23 -17.40
CA ASN A 305 -10.41 21.99 -17.02
C ASN A 305 -8.90 22.14 -17.21
N ALA A 306 -8.14 21.93 -16.13
CA ALA A 306 -6.69 22.01 -16.15
C ALA A 306 -6.12 20.97 -17.13
N THR A 307 -5.15 21.42 -17.94
CA THR A 307 -4.29 20.47 -18.64
C THR A 307 -3.35 19.80 -17.66
N ARG A 308 -2.82 18.63 -18.02
CA ARG A 308 -1.85 17.92 -17.19
C ARG A 308 -0.57 18.73 -16.98
N ALA A 309 -0.16 19.53 -17.96
CA ALA A 309 0.97 20.46 -17.80
C ALA A 309 0.68 21.55 -16.75
N GLN A 310 -0.52 22.15 -16.76
CA GLN A 310 -0.91 23.16 -15.76
C GLN A 310 -0.99 22.55 -14.35
N MET A 311 -1.51 21.33 -14.22
CA MET A 311 -1.48 20.60 -12.95
C MET A 311 -0.03 20.32 -12.51
N ALA A 312 0.83 19.85 -13.41
CA ALA A 312 2.23 19.56 -13.08
C ALA A 312 2.96 20.80 -12.56
N TYR A 313 2.67 21.96 -13.15
CA TYR A 313 3.21 23.22 -12.69
C TYR A 313 2.88 23.51 -11.22
N LEU A 314 1.59 23.38 -10.86
CA LEU A 314 1.12 23.61 -9.50
C LEU A 314 1.63 22.55 -8.51
N PHE A 315 1.62 21.28 -8.91
CA PHE A 315 1.88 20.15 -8.02
C PHE A 315 3.38 19.95 -7.75
N SER A 316 4.25 20.24 -8.73
CA SER A 316 5.71 20.19 -8.52
C SER A 316 6.17 21.19 -7.44
N ARG A 317 5.51 22.35 -7.37
CA ARG A 317 5.86 23.44 -6.45
C ARG A 317 5.17 23.36 -5.09
N CYS A 318 4.13 22.55 -4.93
CA CYS A 318 3.53 22.33 -3.60
C CYS A 318 4.25 21.24 -2.79
N ASP A 319 4.96 20.33 -3.46
CA ASP A 319 5.82 19.34 -2.82
C ASP A 319 7.13 19.96 -2.33
N THR A 320 7.34 19.96 -1.02
CA THR A 320 8.53 20.52 -0.38
C THR A 320 9.66 19.48 -0.23
N ASN A 321 9.43 18.23 -0.62
CA ASN A 321 10.43 17.18 -0.56
C ASN A 321 11.50 17.35 -1.67
N PRO A 322 12.80 17.48 -1.33
CA PRO A 322 13.85 17.72 -2.31
C PRO A 322 14.42 16.44 -2.94
N TYR A 323 13.98 15.25 -2.53
CA TYR A 323 14.60 13.99 -2.93
C TYR A 323 14.01 13.42 -4.21
N TYR A 324 14.91 12.98 -5.11
CA TYR A 324 14.58 12.26 -6.33
C TYR A 324 14.82 10.77 -6.13
N ILE A 325 13.88 9.97 -6.65
CA ILE A 325 14.00 8.51 -6.69
C ILE A 325 14.32 8.01 -8.09
N ASN A 326 14.11 8.86 -9.11
CA ASN A 326 14.47 8.58 -10.50
C ASN A 326 15.54 9.55 -11.01
N ASP A 327 16.21 9.14 -12.09
CA ASP A 327 17.18 9.93 -12.84
C ASP A 327 16.78 9.90 -14.34
N VAL A 328 15.61 10.49 -14.61
CA VAL A 328 15.01 10.59 -15.95
C VAL A 328 15.52 11.86 -16.62
N PRO A 329 16.18 11.77 -17.79
CA PRO A 329 16.44 12.95 -18.61
C PRO A 329 15.17 13.33 -19.39
N ILE A 330 15.00 14.62 -19.69
CA ILE A 330 13.80 15.13 -20.40
C ILE A 330 13.54 14.43 -21.74
N THR A 331 14.60 13.94 -22.41
CA THR A 331 14.52 13.22 -23.68
C THR A 331 13.81 11.88 -23.59
N ASP A 332 13.67 11.34 -22.39
CA ASP A 332 13.12 10.00 -22.15
C ASP A 332 11.63 10.07 -21.76
N ILE A 333 11.07 11.28 -21.63
CA ILE A 333 9.63 11.49 -21.53
C ILE A 333 9.08 11.67 -22.96
N PRO A 334 8.37 10.68 -23.55
CA PRO A 334 8.19 10.59 -25.00
C PRO A 334 7.57 11.79 -25.72
N ASP A 335 6.77 12.59 -25.01
CA ASP A 335 5.98 13.69 -25.54
C ASP A 335 6.24 15.03 -24.84
N VAL A 336 7.36 15.13 -24.10
CA VAL A 336 7.79 16.35 -23.43
C VAL A 336 9.13 16.81 -23.99
N TYR A 337 9.15 18.02 -24.52
CA TYR A 337 10.33 18.69 -25.06
C TYR A 337 10.68 19.89 -24.18
N ASP A 338 11.88 20.43 -24.31
CA ASP A 338 12.29 21.67 -23.62
C ASP A 338 11.39 22.88 -23.95
N THR A 339 10.71 22.85 -25.09
CA THR A 339 9.70 23.83 -25.50
C THR A 339 8.28 23.52 -25.02
N THR A 340 8.02 22.35 -24.45
CA THR A 340 6.70 22.00 -23.92
C THR A 340 6.37 22.92 -22.74
N PRO A 341 5.17 23.49 -22.65
CA PRO A 341 4.76 24.26 -21.49
C PRO A 341 4.98 23.46 -20.20
N PHE A 342 5.70 24.06 -19.24
CA PHE A 342 6.00 23.48 -17.94
C PHE A 342 6.82 22.18 -17.99
N ALA A 343 7.69 22.02 -19.01
CA ALA A 343 8.48 20.81 -19.19
C ALA A 343 9.39 20.46 -18.00
N TYR A 344 9.96 21.45 -17.33
CA TYR A 344 10.85 21.21 -16.19
C TYR A 344 10.09 20.80 -14.92
N GLU A 345 8.86 21.29 -14.76
CA GLU A 345 7.95 20.87 -13.70
C GLU A 345 7.46 19.45 -13.92
N ILE A 346 7.17 19.09 -15.17
CA ILE A 346 6.87 17.72 -15.53
C ILE A 346 8.07 16.83 -15.21
N LEU A 347 9.27 17.23 -15.63
CA LEU A 347 10.51 16.52 -15.33
C LEU A 347 10.75 16.34 -13.82
N ASP A 348 10.50 17.38 -13.01
CA ASP A 348 10.61 17.32 -11.55
C ASP A 348 9.67 16.25 -10.96
N LEU A 349 8.43 16.19 -11.44
CA LEU A 349 7.47 15.16 -10.99
C LEU A 349 7.88 13.74 -11.39
N TYR A 350 8.49 13.54 -12.56
CA TYR A 350 9.03 12.23 -12.97
C TYR A 350 10.21 11.83 -12.08
N ASN A 351 11.15 12.75 -11.83
CA ASN A 351 12.32 12.48 -11.00
C ASN A 351 11.98 12.23 -9.53
N LYS A 352 10.92 12.88 -9.03
CA LYS A 352 10.32 12.60 -7.72
C LYS A 352 9.47 11.32 -7.68
N GLY A 353 9.21 10.66 -8.81
CA GLY A 353 8.32 9.49 -8.89
C GLY A 353 6.85 9.78 -8.61
N ILE A 354 6.43 11.04 -8.72
CA ILE A 354 5.04 11.48 -8.54
C ILE A 354 4.26 11.25 -9.85
N ALA A 355 4.86 11.59 -11.00
CA ALA A 355 4.34 11.30 -12.33
C ALA A 355 5.10 10.14 -12.98
N VAL A 356 4.39 9.29 -13.71
CA VAL A 356 4.96 8.08 -14.37
C VAL A 356 4.46 7.87 -15.79
N GLY A 357 3.76 8.86 -16.34
CA GLY A 357 3.03 8.74 -17.60
C GLY A 357 1.68 8.04 -17.45
N SER A 358 0.95 7.96 -18.57
CA SER A 358 -0.44 7.46 -18.62
C SER A 358 -0.62 6.24 -19.52
N ASP A 359 0.45 5.69 -20.09
CA ASP A 359 0.42 4.55 -21.00
C ASP A 359 1.67 3.67 -20.89
N GLU A 360 1.74 2.63 -21.71
CA GLU A 360 2.88 1.70 -21.78
C GLU A 360 4.21 2.36 -22.18
N TYR A 361 4.16 3.54 -22.78
CA TYR A 361 5.33 4.32 -23.17
C TYR A 361 5.73 5.32 -22.09
N MET A 362 4.99 5.40 -20.98
CA MET A 362 5.18 6.41 -19.94
C MET A 362 5.04 7.84 -20.48
N ALA A 363 4.18 8.06 -21.50
CA ALA A 363 3.92 9.38 -22.06
C ALA A 363 3.11 10.25 -21.09
N PHE A 364 3.44 11.54 -21.01
CA PHE A 364 2.84 12.46 -20.05
C PHE A 364 1.52 13.06 -20.50
N TYR A 365 1.32 13.29 -21.79
CA TYR A 365 0.17 13.95 -22.44
C TYR A 365 -0.11 15.38 -21.91
N PRO A 366 0.82 16.34 -22.08
CA PRO A 366 0.78 17.65 -21.43
C PRO A 366 -0.48 18.47 -21.73
N ASP A 367 -1.03 18.37 -22.94
CA ASP A 367 -2.20 19.14 -23.40
C ASP A 367 -3.54 18.49 -23.04
N SER A 368 -3.54 17.23 -22.59
CA SER A 368 -4.78 16.55 -22.22
C SER A 368 -5.29 17.02 -20.86
N HIS A 369 -6.61 16.97 -20.67
CA HIS A 369 -7.21 17.34 -19.39
C HIS A 369 -6.97 16.27 -18.33
N VAL A 370 -6.62 16.71 -17.12
CA VAL A 370 -6.44 15.81 -15.99
C VAL A 370 -7.78 15.26 -15.51
N LYS A 371 -7.82 13.96 -15.21
CA LYS A 371 -8.95 13.31 -14.53
C LYS A 371 -8.79 13.35 -13.02
N ARG A 372 -9.90 13.35 -12.29
CA ARG A 372 -9.89 13.30 -10.81
C ARG A 372 -9.17 12.09 -10.23
N SER A 373 -9.28 10.92 -10.87
CA SER A 373 -8.51 9.72 -10.51
C SER A 373 -6.99 9.90 -10.68
N GLU A 374 -6.57 10.55 -11.77
CA GLU A 374 -5.17 10.88 -12.04
C GLU A 374 -4.64 11.89 -11.01
N ALA A 375 -5.42 12.93 -10.71
CA ALA A 375 -5.07 13.90 -9.68
C ALA A 375 -4.92 13.23 -8.30
N ALA A 376 -5.83 12.30 -7.94
CA ALA A 376 -5.73 11.55 -6.69
C ALA A 376 -4.43 10.73 -6.59
N ALA A 377 -3.97 10.14 -7.70
CA ALA A 377 -2.69 9.43 -7.73
C ALA A 377 -1.50 10.37 -7.46
N LEU A 378 -1.45 11.53 -8.11
CA LEU A 378 -0.38 12.49 -7.88
C LEU A 378 -0.41 13.07 -6.45
N ILE A 379 -1.61 13.41 -5.94
CA ILE A 379 -1.79 13.91 -4.57
C ILE A 379 -1.24 12.89 -3.57
N SER A 380 -1.62 11.63 -3.70
CA SER A 380 -1.20 10.57 -2.78
C SER A 380 0.32 10.36 -2.81
N ARG A 381 0.98 10.52 -3.96
CA ARG A 381 2.45 10.45 -4.08
C ARG A 381 3.19 11.68 -3.56
N ILE A 382 2.53 12.83 -3.53
CA ILE A 382 3.04 14.03 -2.87
C ILE A 382 2.94 13.86 -1.34
N LEU A 383 1.80 13.37 -0.85
CA LEU A 383 1.53 13.21 0.58
C LEU A 383 2.28 12.02 1.21
N CYS A 384 2.41 10.92 0.47
CA CYS A 384 2.99 9.66 0.92
C CYS A 384 4.19 9.31 0.04
N TYR A 385 5.40 9.45 0.59
CA TYR A 385 6.64 9.21 -0.16
C TYR A 385 6.73 7.78 -0.71
N ASP A 386 6.30 6.77 0.04
CA ASP A 386 6.37 5.35 -0.38
C ASP A 386 5.42 5.00 -1.52
N MET A 387 4.45 5.85 -1.84
CA MET A 387 3.58 5.64 -3.00
C MET A 387 4.22 6.11 -4.30
N ARG A 388 5.36 6.83 -4.22
CA ARG A 388 6.14 7.26 -5.38
C ARG A 388 6.72 6.05 -6.10
N ILE A 389 6.86 6.18 -7.41
CA ILE A 389 7.19 5.06 -8.28
C ILE A 389 8.59 5.23 -8.86
N GLU A 390 9.41 4.20 -8.67
CA GLU A 390 10.66 4.05 -9.39
C GLU A 390 10.39 3.67 -10.84
N LEU A 391 11.00 4.43 -11.76
CA LEU A 391 10.90 4.19 -13.20
C LEU A 391 12.03 3.27 -13.66
N PRO A 392 11.79 2.39 -14.65
CA PRO A 392 12.82 1.52 -15.18
C PRO A 392 14.02 2.34 -15.69
N LYS A 393 15.23 1.96 -15.26
CA LYS A 393 16.47 2.53 -15.80
C LYS A 393 16.75 1.85 -17.14
N GLY A 394 16.49 2.54 -18.26
CA GLY A 394 16.66 1.94 -19.59
C GLY A 394 16.54 2.90 -20.74
#